data_AF-A0A345HWS6-F1
#
_entry.id   AF-A0A345HWS6-F1
#
_cell.length_a   1.000
_cell.length_b   1.000
_cell.length_c   1.000
_cell.angle_alpha   90.00
_cell.angle_beta   90.00
_cell.angle_gamma   90.00
#
_symmetry.space_group_name_H-M   'P 1'
#
loop_
_entity.id
_entity.type
_entity.pdbx_description
1 polymer ?
#
loop_
_entity_poly.entity_id
_entity_poly.type
_entity_poly.pdbx_seq_one_letter_code
_entity_poly.pdbx_strand_id
1 'polypeptide(L)'
;MEMTFEAFLWSLTQQESGGNYGAVGVWVGGDRAYGRYQVMGNNIPAWTAQHYGKRLTPQQFLANREAQDAVVRGVLGGYVKKYGYRGAASAWYSGNASLHMSTRPQPGGPPIKSYVDKVMDRAGTYTGGSTASSSYTDSGGTAAVKPKLSSAELAEQYGLTSALINSSKELKSLFGKAVSDGWSAARFQASLKNTKWWKEQSSTLRKYLTQKHTDPATWKQNNSAAAAKINALAVQVGLGNQISGGKNSKLLNDAVYKVAALGWSDARIKDWLGGRVSVHGDIMWGEAGDAWDKLHEVAYLNGLKYSASWYKKAAVAVTSGRGTLSTYEDQIRAAAAAKYSSYAPQIKAGMNALDLAAPYIKATSSILELAETDVDLFNKHIAKAMTSKPKAGAAGGTQTPLWQFENDLRSDPLWRKTNNARESMMTTARAVAKDFGMSW
;
A
#
# COMPACT_ATOMS: atom_id res chain seq x y z
N MET A 1 -48.53 -2.93 -14.39
CA MET A 1 -47.97 -4.12 -13.69
C MET A 1 -47.59 -3.66 -12.30
N GLU A 2 -48.12 -4.31 -11.27
CA GLU A 2 -47.83 -3.96 -9.87
C GLU A 2 -46.38 -4.33 -9.52
N MET A 3 -45.70 -3.46 -8.78
CA MET A 3 -44.29 -3.66 -8.39
C MET A 3 -44.19 -4.81 -7.38
N THR A 4 -43.48 -5.89 -7.71
CA THR A 4 -43.24 -7.01 -6.79
C THR A 4 -41.97 -6.78 -5.97
N PHE A 5 -41.91 -7.40 -4.78
CA PHE A 5 -40.70 -7.32 -3.95
C PHE A 5 -39.48 -7.91 -4.66
N GLU A 6 -39.66 -8.96 -5.47
CA GLU A 6 -38.58 -9.58 -6.25
C GLU A 6 -38.11 -8.66 -7.40
N ALA A 7 -39.01 -7.96 -8.07
CA ALA A 7 -38.64 -6.94 -9.06
C ALA A 7 -37.82 -5.81 -8.44
N PHE A 8 -38.25 -5.36 -7.26
CA PHE A 8 -37.58 -4.32 -6.49
C PHE A 8 -36.20 -4.77 -5.98
N LEU A 9 -36.14 -5.94 -5.35
CA LEU A 9 -34.90 -6.52 -4.82
C LEU A 9 -33.90 -6.80 -5.94
N TRP A 10 -34.37 -7.31 -7.08
CA TRP A 10 -33.54 -7.48 -8.27
C TRP A 10 -32.97 -6.14 -8.74
N SER A 11 -33.80 -5.11 -8.88
CA SER A 11 -33.35 -3.80 -9.34
C SER A 11 -32.31 -3.17 -8.41
N LEU A 12 -32.54 -3.26 -7.11
CA LEU A 12 -31.62 -2.78 -6.07
C LEU A 12 -30.30 -3.56 -6.12
N THR A 13 -30.35 -4.89 -6.26
CA THR A 13 -29.15 -5.72 -6.44
C THR A 13 -28.30 -5.23 -7.62
N GLN A 14 -28.94 -4.97 -8.75
CA GLN A 14 -28.26 -4.49 -9.94
C GLN A 14 -27.65 -3.10 -9.73
N GLN A 15 -28.29 -2.27 -8.90
CA GLN A 15 -27.79 -0.95 -8.54
C GLN A 15 -26.58 -1.00 -7.62
N GLU A 16 -26.61 -1.89 -6.62
CA GLU A 16 -25.63 -1.92 -5.53
C GLU A 16 -24.32 -2.62 -5.91
N SER A 17 -24.41 -3.80 -6.54
CA SER A 17 -23.22 -4.62 -6.82
C SER A 17 -23.24 -5.32 -8.18
N GLY A 18 -24.35 -5.24 -8.90
CA GLY A 18 -24.57 -6.08 -10.09
C GLY A 18 -24.72 -7.56 -9.76
N GLY A 19 -25.07 -7.91 -8.52
CA GLY A 19 -25.26 -9.30 -8.07
C GLY A 19 -24.02 -9.97 -7.46
N ASN A 20 -22.93 -9.24 -7.23
CA ASN A 20 -21.67 -9.80 -6.73
C ASN A 20 -21.67 -9.93 -5.19
N TYR A 21 -21.78 -11.16 -4.69
CA TYR A 21 -21.70 -11.49 -3.24
C TYR A 21 -20.36 -11.15 -2.57
N GLY A 22 -19.28 -10.99 -3.34
CA GLY A 22 -17.96 -10.59 -2.84
C GLY A 22 -17.68 -9.10 -2.98
N ALA A 23 -18.66 -8.28 -3.36
CA ALA A 23 -18.45 -6.85 -3.57
C ALA A 23 -18.08 -6.14 -2.26
N VAL A 24 -17.05 -5.29 -2.31
CA VAL A 24 -16.64 -4.44 -1.19
C VAL A 24 -16.63 -3.00 -1.68
N GLY A 25 -17.46 -2.17 -1.05
CA GLY A 25 -17.61 -0.77 -1.35
C GLY A 25 -16.39 0.05 -0.95
N VAL A 26 -16.32 1.28 -1.45
CA VAL A 26 -15.29 2.25 -1.07
C VAL A 26 -15.48 2.67 0.39
N TRP A 27 -14.37 3.04 1.04
CA TRP A 27 -14.40 3.53 2.41
C TRP A 27 -15.01 4.94 2.46
N VAL A 28 -16.04 5.13 3.28
CA VAL A 28 -16.75 6.41 3.44
C VAL A 28 -17.08 6.59 4.92
N GLY A 29 -16.61 7.69 5.52
CA GLY A 29 -17.03 8.08 6.87
C GLY A 29 -16.70 7.09 8.00
N GLY A 30 -15.63 6.29 7.86
CA GLY A 30 -15.21 5.32 8.87
C GLY A 30 -15.82 3.92 8.72
N ASP A 31 -16.60 3.69 7.66
CA ASP A 31 -17.21 2.39 7.33
C ASP A 31 -17.15 2.14 5.81
N ARG A 32 -17.60 0.96 5.37
CA ARG A 32 -17.80 0.63 3.95
C ARG A 32 -18.92 -0.39 3.78
N ALA A 33 -19.42 -0.49 2.56
CA ALA A 33 -20.45 -1.44 2.19
C ALA A 33 -19.89 -2.83 1.84
N TYR A 34 -20.65 -3.89 2.14
CA TYR A 34 -20.26 -5.28 1.94
C TYR A 34 -21.34 -6.10 1.24
N GLY A 35 -20.90 -6.98 0.35
CA GLY A 35 -21.73 -8.01 -0.27
C GLY A 35 -22.63 -7.52 -1.40
N ARG A 36 -23.48 -8.45 -1.85
CA ARG A 36 -24.39 -8.31 -3.00
C ARG A 36 -25.32 -7.10 -2.90
N TYR A 37 -25.65 -6.68 -1.69
CA TYR A 37 -26.61 -5.61 -1.43
C TYR A 37 -25.97 -4.37 -0.81
N GLN A 38 -24.63 -4.32 -0.73
CA GLN A 38 -23.87 -3.20 -0.18
C GLN A 38 -24.32 -2.81 1.24
N VAL A 39 -24.41 -3.78 2.15
CA VAL A 39 -24.75 -3.52 3.57
C VAL A 39 -23.56 -2.87 4.27
N MET A 40 -23.80 -1.73 4.94
CA MET A 40 -22.77 -1.02 5.71
C MET A 40 -22.23 -1.88 6.86
N GLY A 41 -20.91 -1.89 7.04
CA GLY A 41 -20.19 -2.72 8.00
C GLY A 41 -20.72 -2.62 9.44
N ASN A 42 -21.05 -1.41 9.88
CA ASN A 42 -21.57 -1.15 11.23
C ASN A 42 -22.95 -1.79 11.48
N ASN A 43 -23.76 -2.02 10.43
CA ASN A 43 -25.08 -2.63 10.54
C ASN A 43 -25.03 -4.16 10.60
N ILE A 44 -23.97 -4.77 10.04
CA ILE A 44 -23.86 -6.22 9.84
C ILE A 44 -24.05 -7.01 11.15
N PRO A 45 -23.40 -6.68 12.28
CA PRO A 45 -23.53 -7.49 13.50
C PRO A 45 -24.96 -7.54 14.06
N ALA A 46 -25.69 -6.41 14.03
CA ALA A 46 -27.05 -6.33 14.54
C ALA A 46 -28.05 -6.99 13.59
N TRP A 47 -27.96 -6.71 12.29
CA TRP A 47 -28.91 -7.22 11.31
C TRP A 47 -28.78 -8.73 11.11
N THR A 48 -27.56 -9.28 11.16
CA THR A 48 -27.35 -10.74 11.09
C THR A 48 -27.88 -11.46 12.33
N ALA A 49 -27.76 -10.87 13.52
CA ALA A 49 -28.41 -11.42 14.72
C ALA A 49 -29.92 -11.53 14.54
N GLN A 50 -30.54 -10.48 14.00
CA GLN A 50 -31.99 -10.37 13.88
C GLN A 50 -32.57 -11.24 12.76
N HIS A 51 -31.93 -11.28 11.59
CA HIS A 51 -32.51 -11.89 10.39
C HIS A 51 -31.85 -13.22 9.98
N TYR A 52 -30.63 -13.47 10.43
CA TYR A 52 -29.90 -14.73 10.18
C TYR A 52 -29.78 -15.59 11.45
N GLY A 53 -30.09 -15.06 12.63
CA GLY A 53 -30.03 -15.78 13.91
C GLY A 53 -28.63 -15.88 14.52
N LYS A 54 -27.61 -15.27 13.91
CA LYS A 54 -26.24 -15.23 14.42
C LYS A 54 -25.57 -13.90 14.13
N ARG A 55 -24.90 -13.33 15.15
CA ARG A 55 -24.04 -12.15 14.98
C ARG A 55 -22.82 -12.51 14.14
N LEU A 56 -22.64 -11.84 13.01
CA LEU A 56 -21.47 -11.98 12.14
C LEU A 56 -20.63 -10.70 12.09
N THR A 57 -19.33 -10.85 11.89
CA THR A 57 -18.43 -9.75 11.50
C THR A 57 -18.58 -9.42 10.00
N PRO A 58 -18.13 -8.24 9.51
CA PRO A 58 -18.19 -7.91 8.10
C PRO A 58 -17.53 -8.93 7.16
N GLN A 59 -16.40 -9.51 7.57
CA GLN A 59 -15.69 -10.53 6.80
C GLN A 59 -16.46 -11.86 6.78
N GLN A 60 -17.02 -12.28 7.92
CA GLN A 60 -17.86 -13.48 8.00
C GLN A 60 -19.14 -13.33 7.18
N PHE A 61 -19.74 -12.14 7.18
CA PHE A 61 -20.91 -11.82 6.37
C PHE A 61 -20.60 -11.79 4.87
N LEU A 62 -19.45 -11.23 4.47
CA LEU A 62 -19.02 -11.22 3.07
C LEU A 62 -18.84 -12.64 2.51
N ALA A 63 -18.40 -13.59 3.34
CA ALA A 63 -18.22 -14.98 2.97
C ALA A 63 -19.52 -15.83 3.00
N ASN A 64 -20.63 -15.30 3.52
CA ASN A 64 -21.85 -16.07 3.80
C ASN A 64 -23.03 -15.51 2.97
N ARG A 65 -23.37 -16.19 1.88
CA ARG A 65 -24.39 -15.72 0.91
C ARG A 65 -25.79 -15.75 1.52
N GLU A 66 -26.06 -16.77 2.34
CA GLU A 66 -27.33 -16.98 3.02
C GLU A 66 -27.61 -15.85 4.03
N ALA A 67 -26.59 -15.43 4.77
CA ALA A 67 -26.70 -14.30 5.68
C ALA A 67 -26.95 -12.97 4.96
N GLN A 68 -26.31 -12.75 3.79
CA GLN A 68 -26.57 -11.56 2.96
C GLN A 68 -28.02 -11.52 2.48
N ASP A 69 -28.52 -12.65 1.99
CA ASP A 69 -29.89 -12.77 1.47
C ASP A 69 -30.94 -12.64 2.60
N ALA A 70 -30.69 -13.25 3.76
CA ALA A 70 -31.58 -13.15 4.91
C ALA A 70 -31.68 -11.70 5.44
N VAL A 71 -30.54 -11.03 5.56
CA VAL A 71 -30.47 -9.63 6.02
C VAL A 71 -31.21 -8.70 5.08
N VAL A 72 -30.96 -8.75 3.76
CA VAL A 72 -31.62 -7.83 2.84
C VAL A 72 -33.13 -8.09 2.81
N ARG A 73 -33.58 -9.35 2.78
CA ARG A 73 -35.02 -9.68 2.72
C ARG A 73 -35.74 -9.22 3.98
N GLY A 74 -35.13 -9.40 5.15
CA GLY A 74 -35.68 -8.95 6.42
C GLY A 74 -35.77 -7.43 6.54
N VAL A 75 -34.65 -6.73 6.29
CA VAL A 75 -34.56 -5.27 6.45
C VAL A 75 -35.34 -4.53 5.37
N LEU A 76 -35.08 -4.85 4.10
CA LEU A 76 -35.72 -4.19 2.97
C LEU A 76 -37.22 -4.53 2.90
N GLY A 77 -37.60 -5.75 3.24
CA GLY A 77 -39.01 -6.13 3.38
C GLY A 77 -39.73 -5.32 4.47
N GLY A 78 -39.06 -5.06 5.61
CA GLY A 78 -39.56 -4.17 6.65
C GLY A 78 -39.72 -2.73 6.16
N TYR A 79 -38.76 -2.20 5.41
CA TYR A 79 -38.85 -0.86 4.83
C TYR A 79 -39.97 -0.72 3.81
N VAL A 80 -40.18 -1.72 2.96
CA VAL A 80 -41.27 -1.73 1.97
C VAL A 80 -42.62 -1.69 2.68
N LYS A 81 -42.80 -2.50 3.74
CA LYS A 81 -44.03 -2.50 4.55
C LYS A 81 -44.28 -1.14 5.21
N LYS A 82 -43.23 -0.45 5.66
CA LYS A 82 -43.34 0.79 6.42
C LYS A 82 -43.44 2.05 5.56
N TYR A 83 -42.78 2.08 4.40
CA TYR A 83 -42.59 3.30 3.60
C TYR A 83 -42.93 3.14 2.11
N GLY A 84 -43.37 1.95 1.68
CA GLY A 84 -43.51 1.61 0.25
C GLY A 84 -42.16 1.53 -0.47
N TYR A 85 -42.18 1.12 -1.74
CA TYR A 85 -40.95 0.84 -2.51
C TYR A 85 -40.01 2.05 -2.69
N ARG A 86 -40.56 3.23 -2.98
CA ARG A 86 -39.74 4.46 -3.12
C ARG A 86 -39.11 4.87 -1.78
N GLY A 87 -39.89 4.86 -0.71
CA GLY A 87 -39.39 5.17 0.64
C GLY A 87 -38.35 4.15 1.11
N ALA A 88 -38.54 2.87 0.77
CA ALA A 88 -37.58 1.81 1.05
C ALA A 88 -36.25 1.99 0.32
N ALA A 89 -36.27 2.37 -0.97
CA ALA A 89 -35.05 2.68 -1.71
C ALA A 89 -34.31 3.88 -1.11
N SER A 90 -35.03 4.92 -0.68
CA SER A 90 -34.45 6.09 -0.02
C SER A 90 -33.85 5.74 1.35
N ALA A 91 -34.55 4.94 2.14
CA ALA A 91 -34.06 4.46 3.43
C ALA A 91 -32.82 3.56 3.28
N TRP A 92 -32.79 2.71 2.26
CA TRP A 92 -31.64 1.86 1.96
C TRP A 92 -30.40 2.69 1.59
N TYR A 93 -30.58 3.70 0.76
CA TYR A 93 -29.49 4.51 0.23
C TYR A 93 -28.98 5.58 1.20
N SER A 94 -29.88 6.20 1.98
CA SER A 94 -29.57 7.40 2.78
C SER A 94 -29.88 7.27 4.27
N GLY A 95 -30.46 6.15 4.71
CA GLY A 95 -30.98 6.00 6.06
C GLY A 95 -32.28 6.79 6.34
N ASN A 96 -32.76 7.60 5.39
CA ASN A 96 -33.96 8.41 5.56
C ASN A 96 -34.98 8.16 4.44
N ALA A 97 -36.13 7.60 4.79
CA ALA A 97 -37.19 7.26 3.83
C ALA A 97 -37.85 8.50 3.18
N SER A 98 -37.87 9.64 3.89
CA SER A 98 -38.57 10.86 3.46
C SER A 98 -37.79 11.66 2.41
N LEU A 99 -36.53 11.32 2.15
CA LEU A 99 -35.68 12.02 1.19
C LEU A 99 -35.75 11.47 -0.25
N HIS A 100 -36.74 10.63 -0.56
CA HIS A 100 -36.87 9.96 -1.86
C HIS A 100 -37.05 10.93 -3.05
N MET A 101 -37.42 12.19 -2.81
CA MET A 101 -37.50 13.26 -3.81
C MET A 101 -36.35 14.28 -3.71
N SER A 102 -35.38 14.08 -2.82
CA SER A 102 -34.26 15.01 -2.62
C SER A 102 -33.30 14.98 -3.80
N THR A 103 -33.16 16.12 -4.47
CA THR A 103 -32.19 16.36 -5.55
C THR A 103 -30.85 16.87 -5.02
N ARG A 104 -30.67 16.98 -3.69
CA ARG A 104 -29.42 17.43 -3.08
C ARG A 104 -28.33 16.35 -3.24
N PRO A 105 -27.15 16.70 -3.77
CA PRO A 105 -26.01 15.78 -3.85
C PRO A 105 -25.63 15.22 -2.47
N GLN A 106 -25.27 13.94 -2.42
CA GLN A 106 -24.80 13.27 -1.20
C GLN A 106 -23.27 13.12 -1.23
N PRO A 107 -22.58 13.18 -0.07
CA PRO A 107 -21.16 12.85 0.00
C PRO A 107 -20.92 11.42 -0.50
N GLY A 108 -20.25 11.27 -1.65
CA GLY A 108 -19.88 9.96 -2.19
C GLY A 108 -20.91 9.28 -3.10
N GLY A 109 -22.00 9.95 -3.50
CA GLY A 109 -22.96 9.36 -4.43
C GLY A 109 -24.00 10.32 -5.04
N PRO A 110 -24.80 9.83 -6.02
CA PRO A 110 -25.81 10.64 -6.69
C PRO A 110 -26.86 11.21 -5.72
N PRO A 111 -27.60 12.27 -6.11
CA PRO A 111 -28.78 12.69 -5.37
C PRO A 111 -29.73 11.54 -5.08
N ILE A 112 -30.34 11.54 -3.90
CA ILE A 112 -31.19 10.44 -3.41
C ILE A 112 -32.32 10.15 -4.39
N LYS A 113 -32.95 11.21 -4.94
CA LYS A 113 -33.97 11.07 -5.99
C LYS A 113 -33.46 10.33 -7.22
N SER A 114 -32.25 10.64 -7.68
CA SER A 114 -31.67 9.99 -8.87
C SER A 114 -31.40 8.50 -8.63
N TYR A 115 -30.94 8.15 -7.43
CA TYR A 115 -30.78 6.75 -7.04
C TYR A 115 -32.14 6.04 -7.00
N VAL A 116 -33.14 6.62 -6.33
CA VAL A 116 -34.48 6.05 -6.17
C VAL A 116 -35.13 5.84 -7.53
N ASP A 117 -35.13 6.84 -8.41
CA ASP A 117 -35.74 6.76 -9.73
C ASP A 117 -35.11 5.63 -10.57
N LYS A 118 -33.77 5.50 -10.56
CA LYS A 118 -33.08 4.40 -11.26
C LYS A 118 -33.50 3.02 -10.76
N VAL A 119 -33.69 2.86 -9.45
CA VAL A 119 -34.16 1.58 -8.87
C VAL A 119 -35.60 1.31 -9.29
N MET A 120 -36.47 2.32 -9.24
CA MET A 120 -37.89 2.14 -9.61
C MET A 120 -38.07 1.87 -11.11
N ASP A 121 -37.39 2.63 -11.97
CA ASP A 121 -37.45 2.48 -13.43
C ASP A 121 -36.95 1.10 -13.85
N ARG A 122 -35.81 0.67 -13.29
CA ARG A 122 -35.25 -0.66 -13.58
C ARG A 122 -36.19 -1.76 -13.08
N ALA A 123 -36.80 -1.62 -11.91
CA ALA A 123 -37.73 -2.62 -11.40
C ALA A 123 -38.97 -2.78 -12.31
N GLY A 124 -39.41 -1.72 -12.99
CA GLY A 124 -40.46 -1.79 -14.01
C GLY A 124 -40.08 -2.60 -15.26
N THR A 125 -38.80 -2.90 -15.46
CA THR A 125 -38.31 -3.73 -16.58
C THR A 125 -38.14 -5.20 -16.19
N TYR A 126 -38.47 -5.57 -14.95
CA TYR A 126 -38.33 -6.92 -14.45
C TYR A 126 -39.35 -7.88 -15.09
N THR A 127 -38.87 -8.68 -16.03
CA THR A 127 -39.58 -9.87 -16.52
C THR A 127 -39.19 -11.02 -15.62
N GLY A 128 -40.02 -11.33 -14.62
CA GLY A 128 -39.68 -12.29 -13.56
C GLY A 128 -39.13 -13.61 -14.09
N GLY A 129 -38.17 -14.17 -13.34
CA GLY A 129 -37.63 -15.51 -13.57
C GLY A 129 -38.71 -16.56 -13.33
N SER A 130 -39.57 -16.77 -14.31
CA SER A 130 -40.32 -18.01 -14.45
C SER A 130 -39.34 -19.07 -14.92
N THR A 131 -39.20 -20.12 -14.13
CA THR A 131 -38.56 -21.38 -14.53
C THR A 131 -39.35 -21.95 -15.70
N ALA A 132 -39.03 -21.51 -16.92
CA ALA A 132 -39.64 -22.03 -18.13
C ALA A 132 -38.91 -23.32 -18.51
N SER A 133 -39.48 -24.43 -18.02
CA SER A 133 -39.43 -25.71 -18.71
C SER A 133 -39.68 -25.49 -20.20
N SER A 134 -38.85 -26.13 -21.00
CA SER A 134 -38.98 -26.25 -22.43
C SER A 134 -40.39 -26.74 -22.81
N SER A 135 -41.11 -25.96 -23.61
CA SER A 135 -42.15 -26.47 -24.50
C SER A 135 -42.37 -25.45 -25.62
N TYR A 136 -41.87 -25.82 -26.80
CA TYR A 136 -42.29 -25.27 -28.09
C TYR A 136 -43.82 -25.31 -28.20
N THR A 137 -44.45 -24.19 -28.56
CA THR A 137 -45.65 -24.17 -29.41
C THR A 137 -45.71 -22.84 -30.15
N ASP A 138 -45.75 -22.98 -31.46
CA ASP A 138 -45.98 -21.97 -32.48
C ASP A 138 -47.43 -21.44 -32.40
N SER A 139 -47.63 -20.13 -32.61
CA SER A 139 -48.70 -19.54 -33.45
C SER A 139 -48.90 -18.03 -33.19
N GLY A 140 -48.49 -17.21 -34.16
CA GLY A 140 -49.24 -16.05 -34.69
C GLY A 140 -49.43 -14.75 -33.86
N GLY A 141 -48.96 -13.63 -34.42
CA GLY A 141 -49.73 -12.36 -34.38
C GLY A 141 -49.05 -11.07 -33.89
N THR A 142 -48.67 -10.22 -34.85
CA THR A 142 -48.48 -8.74 -34.81
C THR A 142 -47.19 -8.15 -34.20
N ALA A 143 -46.46 -7.46 -35.07
CA ALA A 143 -45.18 -6.80 -34.81
C ALA A 143 -45.38 -5.45 -34.09
N ALA A 144 -44.87 -5.33 -32.87
CA ALA A 144 -44.63 -4.04 -32.22
C ALA A 144 -43.22 -3.55 -32.56
N VAL A 145 -43.12 -2.50 -33.38
CA VAL A 145 -41.87 -1.83 -33.74
C VAL A 145 -41.25 -1.20 -32.49
N LYS A 146 -40.06 -1.66 -32.08
CA LYS A 146 -39.28 -1.05 -30.98
C LYS A 146 -38.80 0.34 -31.44
N PRO A 147 -39.01 1.42 -30.67
CA PRO A 147 -38.55 2.75 -31.07
C PRO A 147 -37.02 2.79 -31.17
N LYS A 148 -36.53 3.37 -32.27
CA LYS A 148 -35.11 3.53 -32.58
C LYS A 148 -34.53 4.61 -31.65
N LEU A 149 -33.73 4.21 -30.65
CA LEU A 149 -33.04 5.14 -29.75
C LEU A 149 -32.13 6.09 -30.57
N SER A 150 -32.16 7.39 -30.28
CA SER A 150 -31.28 8.34 -30.94
C SER A 150 -29.82 8.16 -30.52
N SER A 151 -28.89 8.64 -31.37
CA SER A 151 -27.45 8.62 -31.11
C SER A 151 -27.09 9.29 -29.77
N ALA A 152 -27.76 10.40 -29.41
CA ALA A 152 -27.53 11.09 -28.15
C ALA A 152 -28.05 10.28 -26.94
N GLU A 153 -29.24 9.68 -27.05
CA GLU A 153 -29.82 8.85 -25.98
C GLU A 153 -29.04 7.56 -25.74
N LEU A 154 -28.55 6.91 -26.78
CA LEU A 154 -27.71 5.71 -26.66
C LEU A 154 -26.35 6.03 -26.03
N ALA A 155 -25.76 7.19 -26.35
CA ALA A 155 -24.55 7.70 -25.73
C ALA A 155 -24.76 8.01 -24.23
N GLU A 156 -25.83 8.74 -23.91
CA GLU A 156 -26.17 9.20 -22.56
C GLU A 156 -26.57 8.05 -21.63
N GLN A 157 -27.38 7.10 -22.11
CA GLN A 157 -27.84 5.92 -21.36
C GLN A 157 -26.69 4.99 -20.93
N TYR A 158 -25.56 5.03 -21.63
CA TYR A 158 -24.37 4.23 -21.34
C TYR A 158 -23.19 5.03 -20.79
N GLY A 159 -23.36 6.34 -20.56
CA GLY A 159 -22.28 7.22 -20.13
C GLY A 159 -21.11 7.22 -21.12
N LEU A 160 -21.37 6.99 -22.40
CA LEU A 160 -20.37 7.09 -23.46
C LEU A 160 -20.54 8.44 -24.12
N THR A 161 -19.61 9.35 -23.88
CA THR A 161 -19.60 10.61 -24.63
C THR A 161 -19.14 10.39 -26.07
N SER A 162 -19.54 11.30 -26.96
CA SER A 162 -18.99 11.38 -28.32
C SER A 162 -17.46 11.44 -28.32
N ALA A 163 -16.84 12.09 -27.33
CA ALA A 163 -15.39 12.14 -27.17
C ALA A 163 -14.76 10.77 -26.84
N LEU A 164 -15.39 9.95 -25.99
CA LEU A 164 -14.93 8.58 -25.70
C LEU A 164 -15.16 7.64 -26.89
N ILE A 165 -16.30 7.79 -27.59
CA ILE A 165 -16.60 7.01 -28.79
C ILE A 165 -15.54 7.30 -29.88
N ASN A 166 -15.15 8.57 -30.03
CA ASN A 166 -14.14 8.98 -30.99
C ASN A 166 -12.69 8.66 -30.56
N SER A 167 -12.45 8.26 -29.30
CA SER A 167 -11.09 7.92 -28.84
C SER A 167 -10.59 6.56 -29.37
N SER A 168 -11.47 5.74 -29.94
CA SER A 168 -11.13 4.45 -30.53
C SER A 168 -11.89 4.24 -31.84
N LYS A 169 -11.17 3.83 -32.90
CA LYS A 169 -11.79 3.47 -34.19
C LYS A 169 -12.81 2.33 -34.03
N GLU A 170 -12.53 1.38 -33.13
CA GLU A 170 -13.42 0.25 -32.83
C GLU A 170 -14.72 0.72 -32.16
N LEU A 171 -14.61 1.60 -31.15
CA LEU A 171 -15.78 2.17 -30.48
C LEU A 171 -16.62 3.01 -31.42
N LYS A 172 -15.97 3.84 -32.25
CA LYS A 172 -16.63 4.66 -33.27
C LYS A 172 -17.42 3.82 -34.27
N SER A 173 -16.81 2.74 -34.78
CA SER A 173 -17.45 1.81 -35.71
C SER A 173 -18.62 1.07 -35.06
N LEU A 174 -18.42 0.53 -33.85
CA LEU A 174 -19.46 -0.15 -33.09
C LEU A 174 -20.67 0.75 -32.84
N PHE A 175 -20.42 1.99 -32.43
CA PHE A 175 -21.45 2.96 -32.13
C PHE A 175 -22.21 3.38 -33.40
N GLY A 176 -21.48 3.64 -34.50
CA GLY A 176 -22.11 3.93 -35.80
C GLY A 176 -23.01 2.79 -36.27
N LYS A 177 -22.57 1.53 -36.11
CA LYS A 177 -23.39 0.35 -36.41
C LYS A 177 -24.61 0.23 -35.51
N ALA A 178 -24.46 0.49 -34.21
CA ALA A 178 -25.56 0.44 -33.26
C ALA A 178 -26.65 1.48 -33.58
N VAL A 179 -26.28 2.68 -34.00
CA VAL A 179 -27.20 3.75 -34.42
C VAL A 179 -27.86 3.42 -35.76
N SER A 180 -27.08 2.97 -36.76
CA SER A 180 -27.57 2.52 -38.08
C SER A 180 -28.67 1.48 -37.95
N ASP A 181 -28.34 0.39 -37.25
CA ASP A 181 -29.13 -0.83 -37.17
C ASP A 181 -30.21 -0.76 -36.05
N GLY A 182 -30.32 0.37 -35.34
CA GLY A 182 -31.30 0.56 -34.28
C GLY A 182 -31.15 -0.42 -33.12
N TRP A 183 -29.93 -0.69 -32.68
CA TRP A 183 -29.67 -1.67 -31.63
C TRP A 183 -30.33 -1.28 -30.30
N SER A 184 -30.84 -2.28 -29.60
CA SER A 184 -31.24 -2.09 -28.22
C SER A 184 -30.02 -1.79 -27.34
N ALA A 185 -30.30 -1.07 -26.26
CA ALA A 185 -29.37 -0.75 -25.20
C ALA A 185 -28.58 -2.02 -24.76
N ALA A 186 -29.29 -3.11 -24.42
CA ALA A 186 -28.69 -4.38 -23.99
C ALA A 186 -27.77 -5.01 -25.06
N ARG A 187 -28.16 -4.95 -26.34
CA ARG A 187 -27.36 -5.47 -27.45
C ARG A 187 -26.07 -4.66 -27.59
N PHE A 188 -26.17 -3.33 -27.57
CA PHE A 188 -25.00 -2.46 -27.63
C PHE A 188 -24.05 -2.72 -26.46
N GLN A 189 -24.56 -2.89 -25.23
CA GLN A 189 -23.74 -3.21 -24.07
C GLN A 189 -23.03 -4.57 -24.21
N ALA A 190 -23.72 -5.59 -24.72
CA ALA A 190 -23.12 -6.91 -24.96
C ALA A 190 -22.01 -6.83 -26.04
N SER A 191 -22.26 -6.09 -27.12
CA SER A 191 -21.26 -5.89 -28.17
C SER A 191 -20.08 -5.03 -27.72
N LEU A 192 -20.32 -4.01 -26.89
CA LEU A 192 -19.28 -3.19 -26.27
C LEU A 192 -18.36 -4.05 -25.40
N LYS A 193 -18.92 -4.90 -24.54
CA LYS A 193 -18.14 -5.84 -23.70
C LYS A 193 -17.30 -6.81 -24.52
N ASN A 194 -17.68 -7.06 -25.78
CA ASN A 194 -16.96 -7.94 -26.69
C ASN A 194 -15.81 -7.27 -27.44
N THR A 195 -15.73 -5.94 -27.44
CA THR A 195 -14.66 -5.18 -28.09
C THR A 195 -13.29 -5.47 -27.47
N LYS A 196 -12.24 -5.34 -28.28
CA LYS A 196 -10.85 -5.38 -27.83
C LYS A 196 -10.60 -4.25 -26.84
N TRP A 197 -11.11 -3.05 -27.11
CA TRP A 197 -11.06 -1.92 -26.18
C TRP A 197 -11.57 -2.27 -24.78
N TRP A 198 -12.73 -2.94 -24.69
CA TRP A 198 -13.27 -3.34 -23.40
C TRP A 198 -12.43 -4.44 -22.74
N LYS A 199 -12.03 -5.46 -23.49
CA LYS A 199 -11.31 -6.62 -22.95
C LYS A 199 -9.88 -6.31 -22.51
N GLU A 200 -9.20 -5.37 -23.15
CA GLU A 200 -7.79 -5.05 -22.87
C GLU A 200 -7.60 -3.93 -21.85
N GLN A 201 -8.62 -3.10 -21.61
CA GLN A 201 -8.53 -2.05 -20.60
C GLN A 201 -8.99 -2.55 -19.23
N SER A 202 -8.35 -2.11 -18.16
CA SER A 202 -8.83 -2.41 -16.80
C SER A 202 -10.14 -1.67 -16.52
N SER A 203 -10.95 -2.18 -15.58
CA SER A 203 -12.17 -1.49 -15.14
C SER A 203 -11.89 -0.08 -14.62
N THR A 204 -10.77 0.10 -13.92
CA THR A 204 -10.29 1.42 -13.44
C THR A 204 -9.99 2.35 -14.61
N LEU A 205 -9.29 1.87 -15.64
CA LEU A 205 -8.93 2.68 -16.80
C LEU A 205 -10.18 3.09 -17.58
N ARG A 206 -11.12 2.15 -17.78
CA ARG A 206 -12.41 2.46 -18.42
C ARG A 206 -13.17 3.53 -17.64
N LYS A 207 -13.28 3.40 -16.31
CA LYS A 207 -13.92 4.41 -15.45
C LYS A 207 -13.24 5.77 -15.54
N TYR A 208 -11.91 5.79 -15.52
CA TYR A 208 -11.11 7.02 -15.64
C TYR A 208 -11.35 7.73 -16.98
N LEU A 209 -11.32 6.99 -18.09
CA LEU A 209 -11.56 7.53 -19.43
C LEU A 209 -13.00 8.00 -19.60
N THR A 210 -13.98 7.20 -19.15
CA THR A 210 -15.39 7.61 -19.12
C THR A 210 -15.56 8.91 -18.37
N GLN A 211 -15.09 8.99 -17.12
CA GLN A 211 -15.23 10.18 -16.29
C GLN A 211 -14.53 11.39 -16.92
N LYS A 212 -13.35 11.22 -17.51
CA LYS A 212 -12.62 12.31 -18.20
C LYS A 212 -13.47 13.00 -19.25
N HIS A 213 -14.34 12.25 -19.94
CA HIS A 213 -15.14 12.78 -21.02
C HIS A 213 -16.59 13.09 -20.63
N THR A 214 -17.19 12.36 -19.69
CA THR A 214 -18.58 12.59 -19.22
C THR A 214 -18.68 13.64 -18.12
N ASP A 215 -17.67 13.71 -17.25
CA ASP A 215 -17.62 14.63 -16.12
C ASP A 215 -16.18 15.14 -15.90
N PRO A 216 -15.72 16.07 -16.77
CA PRO A 216 -14.36 16.60 -16.70
C PRO A 216 -14.07 17.35 -15.40
N ALA A 217 -15.09 17.89 -14.73
CA ALA A 217 -14.94 18.60 -13.47
C ALA A 217 -14.57 17.63 -12.35
N THR A 218 -15.34 16.55 -12.17
CA THR A 218 -15.03 15.52 -11.17
C THR A 218 -13.75 14.77 -11.52
N TRP A 219 -13.45 14.55 -12.80
CA TRP A 219 -12.16 14.00 -13.23
C TRP A 219 -10.98 14.89 -12.80
N LYS A 220 -11.06 16.22 -13.02
CA LYS A 220 -10.03 17.18 -12.58
C LYS A 220 -9.89 17.18 -11.05
N GLN A 221 -11.00 17.11 -10.32
CA GLN A 221 -11.00 17.04 -8.85
C GLN A 221 -10.31 15.75 -8.37
N ASN A 222 -10.68 14.60 -8.93
CA ASN A 222 -10.09 13.30 -8.60
C ASN A 222 -8.58 13.27 -8.87
N ASN A 223 -8.14 13.81 -10.00
CA ASN A 223 -6.72 13.91 -10.33
C ASN A 223 -5.97 14.88 -9.42
N SER A 224 -6.61 15.98 -8.99
CA SER A 224 -6.01 16.92 -8.03
C SER A 224 -5.85 16.27 -6.66
N ALA A 225 -6.85 15.49 -6.20
CA ALA A 225 -6.76 14.72 -4.97
C ALA A 225 -5.67 13.63 -5.04
N ALA A 226 -5.58 12.92 -6.18
CA ALA A 226 -4.52 11.96 -6.42
C ALA A 226 -3.14 12.62 -6.41
N ALA A 227 -2.99 13.81 -7.00
CA ALA A 227 -1.74 14.56 -6.99
C ALA A 227 -1.31 14.95 -5.57
N ALA A 228 -2.24 15.44 -4.74
CA ALA A 228 -1.98 15.76 -3.33
C ALA A 228 -1.52 14.51 -2.55
N LYS A 229 -2.21 13.38 -2.75
CA LYS A 229 -1.82 12.09 -2.16
C LYS A 229 -0.42 11.67 -2.60
N ILE A 230 -0.12 11.75 -3.89
CA ILE A 230 1.19 11.36 -4.43
C ILE A 230 2.31 12.25 -3.90
N ASN A 231 2.07 13.55 -3.74
CA ASN A 231 3.03 14.45 -3.11
C ASN A 231 3.34 14.01 -1.67
N ALA A 232 2.31 13.64 -0.88
CA ALA A 232 2.52 13.12 0.47
C ALA A 232 3.33 11.80 0.46
N LEU A 233 3.00 10.87 -0.44
CA LEU A 233 3.76 9.63 -0.60
C LEU A 233 5.19 9.87 -1.07
N ALA A 234 5.42 10.86 -1.92
CA ALA A 234 6.73 11.24 -2.40
C ALA A 234 7.60 11.81 -1.27
N VAL A 235 7.04 12.63 -0.39
CA VAL A 235 7.74 13.11 0.82
C VAL A 235 8.16 11.94 1.70
N GLN A 236 7.27 10.96 1.92
CA GLN A 236 7.58 9.76 2.71
C GLN A 236 8.78 8.98 2.15
N VAL A 237 8.87 8.83 0.83
CA VAL A 237 9.98 8.10 0.20
C VAL A 237 11.20 8.98 -0.10
N GLY A 238 11.25 10.23 0.36
CA GLY A 238 12.40 11.13 0.19
C GLY A 238 12.48 11.87 -1.15
N LEU A 239 11.39 11.88 -1.92
CA LEU A 239 11.25 12.63 -3.18
C LEU A 239 10.60 14.02 -3.02
N GLY A 240 10.27 14.45 -1.80
CA GLY A 240 9.48 15.67 -1.53
C GLY A 240 9.96 16.90 -2.30
N ASN A 241 11.29 17.15 -2.30
CA ASN A 241 11.89 18.32 -2.97
C ASN A 241 12.19 18.07 -4.47
N GLN A 242 12.02 16.84 -4.96
CA GLN A 242 12.40 16.39 -6.30
C GLN A 242 11.20 16.29 -7.26
N ILE A 243 9.97 16.39 -6.74
CA ILE A 243 8.79 16.66 -7.59
C ILE A 243 8.75 18.16 -7.92
N SER A 244 9.65 18.59 -8.80
CA SER A 244 9.71 19.97 -9.30
C SER A 244 8.59 20.25 -10.30
N GLY A 245 7.95 21.42 -10.21
CA GLY A 245 7.01 21.93 -11.22
C GLY A 245 5.51 21.73 -10.93
N GLY A 246 5.14 21.25 -9.73
CA GLY A 246 3.74 21.11 -9.32
C GLY A 246 2.91 20.34 -10.36
N LYS A 247 1.80 20.93 -10.84
CA LYS A 247 0.92 20.34 -11.87
C LYS A 247 1.62 20.05 -13.21
N ASN A 248 2.75 20.68 -13.50
CA ASN A 248 3.52 20.48 -14.73
C ASN A 248 4.62 19.41 -14.59
N SER A 249 4.81 18.85 -13.40
CA SER A 249 5.79 17.78 -13.18
C SER A 249 5.39 16.53 -13.97
N LYS A 250 6.26 16.11 -14.92
CA LYS A 250 6.07 14.87 -15.69
C LYS A 250 5.99 13.65 -14.76
N LEU A 251 6.80 13.65 -13.69
CA LEU A 251 6.81 12.60 -12.68
C LEU A 251 5.48 12.53 -11.93
N LEU A 252 4.96 13.67 -11.47
CA LEU A 252 3.68 13.75 -10.77
C LEU A 252 2.54 13.28 -11.67
N ASN A 253 2.49 13.77 -12.91
CA ASN A 253 1.44 13.41 -13.85
C ASN A 253 1.44 11.91 -14.19
N ASP A 254 2.61 11.30 -14.33
CA ASP A 254 2.72 9.86 -14.57
C ASP A 254 2.28 9.04 -13.34
N ALA A 255 2.64 9.50 -12.14
CA ALA A 255 2.18 8.88 -10.89
C ALA A 255 0.66 8.99 -10.72
N VAL A 256 0.08 10.17 -10.99
CA VAL A 256 -1.37 10.42 -10.93
C VAL A 256 -2.09 9.48 -11.88
N TYR A 257 -1.60 9.34 -13.12
CA TYR A 257 -2.17 8.41 -14.08
C TYR A 257 -2.10 6.96 -13.59
N LYS A 258 -0.97 6.52 -13.04
CA LYS A 258 -0.82 5.15 -12.50
C LYS A 258 -1.81 4.86 -11.36
N VAL A 259 -2.05 5.81 -10.46
CA VAL A 259 -2.99 5.63 -9.35
C VAL A 259 -4.44 5.77 -9.83
N ALA A 260 -4.77 6.89 -10.49
CA ALA A 260 -6.14 7.23 -10.85
C ALA A 260 -6.70 6.41 -12.03
N ALA A 261 -5.86 6.08 -13.02
CA ALA A 261 -6.28 5.36 -14.22
C ALA A 261 -5.93 3.86 -14.14
N LEU A 262 -4.72 3.51 -13.69
CA LEU A 262 -4.28 2.12 -13.64
C LEU A 262 -4.58 1.42 -12.31
N GLY A 263 -5.06 2.15 -11.30
CA GLY A 263 -5.45 1.58 -10.01
C GLY A 263 -4.27 1.05 -9.18
N TRP A 264 -3.09 1.66 -9.32
CA TRP A 264 -1.94 1.27 -8.51
C TRP A 264 -2.17 1.55 -7.03
N SER A 265 -1.78 0.60 -6.18
CA SER A 265 -1.83 0.73 -4.73
C SER A 265 -0.75 1.67 -4.20
N ASP A 266 -0.92 2.12 -2.96
CA ASP A 266 0.02 3.03 -2.28
C ASP A 266 1.41 2.41 -2.15
N ALA A 267 1.51 1.13 -1.78
CA ALA A 267 2.78 0.41 -1.72
C ALA A 267 3.48 0.37 -3.09
N ARG A 268 2.72 0.12 -4.17
CA ARG A 268 3.27 0.03 -5.53
C ARG A 268 3.77 1.39 -6.02
N ILE A 269 3.03 2.48 -5.76
CA ILE A 269 3.47 3.80 -6.18
C ILE A 269 4.64 4.30 -5.33
N LYS A 270 4.67 4.01 -4.01
CA LYS A 270 5.82 4.30 -3.15
C LYS A 270 7.09 3.62 -3.64
N ASP A 271 7.02 2.35 -4.00
CA ASP A 271 8.18 1.63 -4.55
C ASP A 271 8.68 2.26 -5.86
N TRP A 272 7.75 2.55 -6.77
CA TRP A 272 8.05 3.17 -8.05
C TRP A 272 8.65 4.58 -7.90
N LEU A 273 8.15 5.36 -6.94
CA LEU A 273 8.70 6.66 -6.54
C LEU A 273 10.10 6.49 -5.92
N GLY A 274 10.26 5.57 -4.98
CA GLY A 274 11.52 5.30 -4.30
C GLY A 274 12.67 4.92 -5.24
N GLY A 275 12.38 4.17 -6.31
CA GLY A 275 13.36 3.86 -7.36
C GLY A 275 13.96 5.11 -8.04
N ARG A 276 13.27 6.25 -7.98
CA ARG A 276 13.66 7.52 -8.61
C ARG A 276 14.29 8.53 -7.64
N VAL A 277 14.39 8.21 -6.36
CA VAL A 277 15.06 9.06 -5.35
C VAL A 277 16.51 9.29 -5.76
N SER A 278 16.93 10.54 -5.86
CA SER A 278 18.36 10.86 -5.96
C SER A 278 18.90 11.25 -4.59
N VAL A 279 19.96 10.58 -4.16
CA VAL A 279 20.66 10.89 -2.91
C VAL A 279 21.63 12.04 -3.20
N HIS A 280 21.63 13.11 -2.40
CA HIS A 280 22.53 14.26 -2.57
C HIS A 280 23.53 14.27 -1.40
N GLY A 281 24.78 13.87 -1.65
CA GLY A 281 25.67 13.46 -0.56
C GLY A 281 25.09 12.24 0.17
N ASP A 282 25.68 11.78 1.28
CA ASP A 282 25.16 10.64 2.04
C ASP A 282 23.83 10.92 2.79
N ILE A 283 23.01 11.84 2.29
CA ILE A 283 21.80 12.36 2.96
C ILE A 283 20.55 11.97 2.15
N MET A 284 19.65 11.26 2.82
CA MET A 284 18.30 10.95 2.34
C MET A 284 17.28 11.75 3.16
N TRP A 285 16.22 12.23 2.51
CA TRP A 285 15.21 13.08 3.15
C TRP A 285 13.95 12.29 3.52
N GLY A 286 13.15 12.82 4.45
CA GLY A 286 11.84 12.28 4.82
C GLY A 286 11.92 10.99 5.63
N GLU A 287 10.82 10.23 5.69
CA GLU A 287 10.71 8.96 6.43
C GLU A 287 11.71 7.90 5.94
N ALA A 288 12.11 7.97 4.66
CA ALA A 288 13.18 7.15 4.11
C ALA A 288 14.57 7.56 4.65
N GLY A 289 14.76 8.83 5.00
CA GLY A 289 15.95 9.34 5.70
C GLY A 289 16.13 8.70 7.07
N ASP A 290 15.06 8.61 7.86
CA ASP A 290 15.13 7.96 9.19
C ASP A 290 15.56 6.49 9.08
N ALA A 291 15.05 5.76 8.10
CA ALA A 291 15.46 4.38 7.84
C ALA A 291 16.91 4.30 7.33
N TRP A 292 17.33 5.25 6.50
CA TRP A 292 18.70 5.37 6.02
C TRP A 292 19.70 5.59 7.15
N ASP A 293 19.45 6.56 8.03
CA ASP A 293 20.33 6.94 9.14
C ASP A 293 20.45 5.80 10.15
N LYS A 294 19.32 5.20 10.55
CA LYS A 294 19.32 4.05 11.47
C LYS A 294 20.11 2.86 10.91
N LEU A 295 19.97 2.57 9.62
CA LEU A 295 20.72 1.47 9.02
C LEU A 295 22.23 1.78 8.92
N HIS A 296 22.61 3.04 8.70
CA HIS A 296 24.01 3.45 8.78
C HIS A 296 24.56 3.30 10.20
N GLU A 297 23.82 3.75 11.20
CA GLU A 297 24.18 3.63 12.60
C GLU A 297 24.36 2.17 13.00
N VAL A 298 23.37 1.31 12.75
CA VAL A 298 23.45 -0.12 13.09
C VAL A 298 24.60 -0.81 12.36
N ALA A 299 24.86 -0.46 11.09
CA ALA A 299 26.02 -0.99 10.36
C ALA A 299 27.35 -0.52 10.98
N TYR A 300 27.46 0.76 11.32
CA TYR A 300 28.65 1.35 11.94
C TYR A 300 28.94 0.73 13.32
N LEU A 301 27.93 0.66 14.20
CA LEU A 301 27.99 0.03 15.53
C LEU A 301 28.34 -1.47 15.46
N ASN A 302 28.14 -2.08 14.29
CA ASN A 302 28.51 -3.46 14.02
C ASN A 302 29.73 -3.59 13.08
N GLY A 303 30.47 -2.50 12.85
CA GLY A 303 31.74 -2.48 12.12
C GLY A 303 31.62 -2.94 10.67
N LEU A 304 30.48 -2.64 10.05
CA LEU A 304 30.17 -2.93 8.65
C LEU A 304 30.01 -1.62 7.89
N LYS A 305 30.35 -1.66 6.58
CA LYS A 305 30.14 -0.56 5.65
C LYS A 305 29.46 -1.12 4.41
N TYR A 306 28.29 -0.59 4.08
CA TYR A 306 27.59 -0.91 2.84
C TYR A 306 27.69 0.25 1.84
N SER A 307 27.35 0.00 0.59
CA SER A 307 27.29 1.06 -0.42
C SER A 307 26.04 1.93 -0.22
N ALA A 308 26.12 3.20 -0.62
CA ALA A 308 24.97 4.11 -0.68
C ALA A 308 23.76 3.51 -1.44
N SER A 309 24.02 2.71 -2.48
CA SER A 309 22.98 2.01 -3.24
C SER A 309 22.25 0.94 -2.40
N TRP A 310 22.97 0.24 -1.52
CA TRP A 310 22.36 -0.73 -0.61
C TRP A 310 21.44 -0.03 0.39
N TYR A 311 21.93 1.02 1.06
CA TYR A 311 21.13 1.80 2.00
C TYR A 311 19.90 2.41 1.34
N LYS A 312 20.05 2.93 0.11
CA LYS A 312 18.92 3.48 -0.67
C LYS A 312 17.84 2.43 -0.86
N LYS A 313 18.23 1.24 -1.32
CA LYS A 313 17.30 0.14 -1.60
C LYS A 313 16.61 -0.34 -0.32
N ALA A 314 17.35 -0.43 0.78
CA ALA A 314 16.80 -0.83 2.08
C ALA A 314 15.80 0.22 2.61
N ALA A 315 16.18 1.50 2.65
CA ALA A 315 15.32 2.59 3.11
C ALA A 315 14.03 2.71 2.28
N VAL A 316 14.12 2.60 0.95
CA VAL A 316 12.94 2.57 0.07
C VAL A 316 12.07 1.36 0.34
N ALA A 317 12.66 0.18 0.57
CA ALA A 317 11.90 -1.03 0.85
C ALA A 317 11.13 -0.95 2.17
N VAL A 318 11.72 -0.34 3.20
CA VAL A 318 11.06 -0.09 4.48
C VAL A 318 9.86 0.84 4.28
N THR A 319 10.07 2.00 3.65
CA THR A 319 9.00 2.99 3.45
C THR A 319 7.90 2.54 2.48
N SER A 320 8.23 1.70 1.50
CA SER A 320 7.26 1.11 0.56
C SER A 320 6.52 -0.11 1.13
N GLY A 321 6.89 -0.58 2.33
CA GLY A 321 6.31 -1.77 2.96
C GLY A 321 6.75 -3.10 2.31
N ARG A 322 7.84 -3.11 1.52
CA ARG A 322 8.44 -4.34 0.98
C ARG A 322 9.34 -5.05 2.00
N GLY A 323 9.77 -4.34 3.03
CA GLY A 323 10.54 -4.86 4.14
C GLY A 323 10.25 -4.05 5.40
N THR A 324 10.87 -4.45 6.51
CA THR A 324 10.83 -3.71 7.77
C THR A 324 12.24 -3.29 8.16
N LEU A 325 12.36 -2.28 9.02
CA LEU A 325 13.66 -1.88 9.56
C LEU A 325 14.37 -3.08 10.21
N SER A 326 13.63 -3.84 11.03
CA SER A 326 14.12 -5.06 11.69
C SER A 326 14.68 -6.10 10.71
N THR A 327 14.03 -6.30 9.54
CA THR A 327 14.56 -7.24 8.53
C THR A 327 15.97 -6.86 8.06
N TYR A 328 16.23 -5.57 7.88
CA TYR A 328 17.54 -5.08 7.45
C TYR A 328 18.55 -5.01 8.60
N GLU A 329 18.10 -4.69 9.82
CA GLU A 329 18.91 -4.79 11.03
C GLU A 329 19.39 -6.23 11.25
N ASP A 330 18.50 -7.22 11.12
CA ASP A 330 18.83 -8.64 11.23
C ASP A 330 19.84 -9.06 10.17
N GLN A 331 19.73 -8.54 8.94
CA GLN A 331 20.71 -8.77 7.88
C GLN A 331 22.09 -8.22 8.26
N ILE A 332 22.15 -7.00 8.82
CA ILE A 332 23.40 -6.38 9.29
C ILE A 332 23.99 -7.21 10.44
N ARG A 333 23.17 -7.59 11.42
CA ARG A 333 23.59 -8.39 12.58
C ARG A 333 24.06 -9.78 12.19
N ALA A 334 23.41 -10.43 11.21
CA ALA A 334 23.85 -11.71 10.68
C ALA A 334 25.22 -11.60 10.00
N ALA A 335 25.45 -10.54 9.21
CA ALA A 335 26.74 -10.27 8.60
C ALA A 335 27.83 -9.97 9.65
N ALA A 336 27.49 -9.21 10.69
CA ALA A 336 28.40 -8.90 11.79
C ALA A 336 28.75 -10.15 12.62
N ALA A 337 27.76 -11.00 12.91
CA ALA A 337 27.95 -12.28 13.59
C ALA A 337 28.85 -13.24 12.77
N ALA A 338 28.75 -13.20 11.45
CA ALA A 338 29.65 -13.96 10.58
C ALA A 338 31.09 -13.40 10.61
N LYS A 339 31.24 -12.07 10.66
CA LYS A 339 32.53 -11.38 10.75
C LYS A 339 33.21 -11.61 12.11
N TYR A 340 32.45 -11.53 13.20
CA TYR A 340 32.92 -11.65 14.58
C TYR A 340 32.41 -12.94 15.21
N SER A 341 32.91 -14.07 14.72
CA SER A 341 32.40 -15.41 15.06
C SER A 341 32.36 -15.70 16.56
N SER A 342 33.36 -15.24 17.32
CA SER A 342 33.44 -15.41 18.78
C SER A 342 32.39 -14.62 19.58
N TYR A 343 31.72 -13.67 18.92
CA TYR A 343 30.68 -12.80 19.49
C TYR A 343 29.32 -13.04 18.82
N ALA A 344 29.22 -14.04 17.94
CA ALA A 344 28.04 -14.30 17.14
C ALA A 344 26.75 -14.49 17.97
N PRO A 345 26.73 -15.22 19.11
CA PRO A 345 25.54 -15.34 19.95
C PRO A 345 25.07 -14.00 20.50
N GLN A 346 25.98 -13.17 20.99
CA GLN A 346 25.68 -11.85 21.56
C GLN A 346 25.14 -10.89 20.51
N ILE A 347 25.75 -10.88 19.32
CA ILE A 347 25.33 -10.02 18.21
C ILE A 347 23.93 -10.42 17.72
N LYS A 348 23.67 -11.72 17.59
CA LYS A 348 22.34 -12.24 17.23
C LYS A 348 21.29 -11.99 18.31
N ALA A 349 21.69 -11.85 19.57
CA ALA A 349 20.83 -11.46 20.67
C ALA A 349 20.58 -9.94 20.74
N GLY A 350 21.16 -9.15 19.84
CA GLY A 350 20.90 -7.70 19.72
C GLY A 350 21.98 -6.79 20.28
N MET A 351 23.05 -7.32 20.89
CA MET A 351 24.20 -6.49 21.29
C MET A 351 24.97 -5.99 20.07
N ASN A 352 25.47 -4.75 20.09
CA ASN A 352 26.30 -4.27 19.00
C ASN A 352 27.75 -4.74 19.19
N ALA A 353 28.44 -4.98 18.09
CA ALA A 353 29.85 -5.39 18.15
C ALA A 353 30.74 -4.33 18.81
N LEU A 354 30.38 -3.04 18.72
CA LEU A 354 31.12 -1.94 19.34
C LEU A 354 31.08 -2.04 20.87
N ASP A 355 29.92 -2.35 21.44
CA ASP A 355 29.75 -2.55 22.89
C ASP A 355 30.60 -3.73 23.39
N LEU A 356 30.64 -4.80 22.60
CA LEU A 356 31.45 -5.99 22.90
C LEU A 356 32.95 -5.73 22.79
N ALA A 357 33.35 -4.71 22.01
CA ALA A 357 34.73 -4.30 21.84
C ALA A 357 35.23 -3.32 22.91
N ALA A 358 34.35 -2.84 23.82
CA ALA A 358 34.68 -1.80 24.80
C ALA A 358 35.97 -2.05 25.61
N PRO A 359 36.29 -3.27 26.08
CA PRO A 359 37.56 -3.53 26.78
C PRO A 359 38.80 -3.27 25.89
N TYR A 360 38.74 -3.65 24.62
CA TYR A 360 39.84 -3.43 23.67
C TYR A 360 39.95 -1.96 23.28
N ILE A 361 38.82 -1.25 23.14
CA ILE A 361 38.79 0.20 22.86
C ILE A 361 39.49 0.94 23.99
N LYS A 362 39.11 0.67 25.24
CA LYS A 362 39.71 1.27 26.43
C LYS A 362 41.21 1.00 26.53
N ALA A 363 41.64 -0.24 26.29
CA ALA A 363 43.06 -0.59 26.29
C ALA A 363 43.84 0.12 25.17
N THR A 364 43.26 0.23 23.97
CA THR A 364 43.87 0.94 22.84
C THR A 364 44.02 2.42 23.13
N SER A 365 42.94 3.07 23.61
CA SER A 365 42.97 4.48 24.00
C SER A 365 44.00 4.74 25.10
N SER A 366 44.05 3.90 26.13
CA SER A 366 44.97 4.07 27.27
C SER A 366 46.43 3.83 26.89
N ILE A 367 46.73 2.74 26.17
CA ILE A 367 48.11 2.35 25.84
C ILE A 367 48.66 3.27 24.75
N LEU A 368 47.87 3.60 23.73
CA LEU A 368 48.32 4.44 22.62
C LEU A 368 48.04 5.93 22.83
N GLU A 369 47.49 6.33 23.98
CA GLU A 369 47.12 7.72 24.32
C GLU A 369 46.25 8.38 23.24
N LEU A 370 45.33 7.61 22.66
CA LEU A 370 44.37 8.09 21.66
C LEU A 370 43.08 8.51 22.34
N ALA A 371 42.38 9.51 21.80
CA ALA A 371 41.03 9.83 22.25
C ALA A 371 40.10 8.63 22.00
N GLU A 372 39.23 8.31 22.96
CA GLU A 372 38.30 7.17 22.82
C GLU A 372 37.36 7.32 21.60
N THR A 373 37.04 8.56 21.21
CA THR A 373 36.24 8.88 20.01
C THR A 373 36.91 8.48 18.71
N ASP A 374 38.24 8.30 18.71
CA ASP A 374 39.02 7.97 17.52
C ASP A 374 39.29 6.46 17.41
N VAL A 375 38.78 5.67 18.35
CA VAL A 375 39.01 4.23 18.44
C VAL A 375 37.69 3.49 18.28
N ASP A 376 37.45 2.97 17.07
CA ASP A 376 36.24 2.22 16.74
C ASP A 376 36.56 0.80 16.19
N LEU A 377 35.53 0.10 15.70
CA LEU A 377 35.67 -1.23 15.10
C LEU A 377 36.47 -1.27 13.79
N PHE A 378 36.74 -0.12 13.17
CA PHE A 378 37.55 0.00 11.96
C PHE A 378 39.02 0.25 12.27
N ASN A 379 39.36 0.55 13.53
CA ASN A 379 40.75 0.58 13.98
C ASN A 379 41.40 -0.80 13.77
N LYS A 380 42.61 -0.82 13.20
CA LYS A 380 43.34 -2.07 12.86
C LYS A 380 43.51 -3.02 14.04
N HIS A 381 43.72 -2.50 15.25
CA HIS A 381 43.93 -3.31 16.45
C HIS A 381 42.62 -3.94 16.93
N ILE A 382 41.56 -3.13 17.00
CA ILE A 382 40.22 -3.58 17.40
C ILE A 382 39.69 -4.61 16.41
N ALA A 383 39.78 -4.32 15.11
CA ALA A 383 39.36 -5.23 14.06
C ALA A 383 40.08 -6.58 14.16
N LYS A 384 41.41 -6.57 14.38
CA LYS A 384 42.20 -7.79 14.59
C LYS A 384 41.73 -8.54 15.85
N ALA A 385 41.57 -7.87 16.98
CA ALA A 385 41.17 -8.52 18.24
C ALA A 385 39.79 -9.19 18.15
N MET A 386 38.83 -8.51 17.49
CA MET A 386 37.45 -8.97 17.35
C MET A 386 37.27 -10.10 16.32
N THR A 387 38.17 -10.22 15.34
CA THR A 387 38.10 -11.24 14.28
C THR A 387 39.07 -12.40 14.46
N SER A 388 40.08 -12.26 15.32
CA SER A 388 41.08 -13.29 15.55
C SER A 388 40.44 -14.54 16.16
N LYS A 389 40.75 -15.69 15.55
CA LYS A 389 40.55 -16.97 16.22
C LYS A 389 41.59 -17.07 17.35
N PRO A 390 41.22 -17.53 18.55
CA PRO A 390 42.16 -17.67 19.65
C PRO A 390 43.26 -18.67 19.26
N LYS A 391 44.48 -18.43 19.73
CA LYS A 391 45.56 -19.40 19.60
C LYS A 391 45.21 -20.65 20.42
N ALA A 392 45.52 -21.83 19.87
CA ALA A 392 45.38 -23.09 20.60
C ALA A 392 46.15 -23.00 21.94
N GLY A 393 45.46 -23.30 23.04
CA GLY A 393 46.02 -23.23 24.40
C GLY A 393 45.81 -21.90 25.14
N ALA A 394 45.11 -20.92 24.57
CA ALA A 394 44.71 -19.71 25.31
C ALA A 394 43.68 -20.07 26.41
N ALA A 395 44.08 -19.96 27.68
CA ALA A 395 43.15 -20.01 28.80
C ALA A 395 42.23 -18.77 28.73
N GLY A 396 40.96 -18.96 28.37
CA GLY A 396 40.01 -17.82 28.26
C GLY A 396 38.88 -17.96 27.24
N GLY A 397 38.76 -19.09 26.53
CA GLY A 397 37.63 -19.31 25.60
C GLY A 397 37.88 -18.79 24.19
N THR A 398 36.81 -18.57 23.43
CA THR A 398 36.85 -18.31 21.98
C THR A 398 37.36 -16.92 21.57
N GLN A 399 37.82 -16.08 22.50
CA GLN A 399 38.11 -14.66 22.30
C GLN A 399 39.60 -14.35 22.56
N THR A 400 40.10 -13.24 22.02
CA THR A 400 41.49 -12.79 22.27
C THR A 400 41.61 -12.28 23.70
N PRO A 401 42.42 -12.88 24.59
CA PRO A 401 42.54 -12.41 25.96
C PRO A 401 43.07 -10.96 26.02
N LEU A 402 42.54 -10.16 26.96
CA LEU A 402 42.90 -8.74 27.09
C LEU A 402 44.41 -8.55 27.30
N TRP A 403 45.05 -9.36 28.14
CA TRP A 403 46.51 -9.29 28.38
C TRP A 403 47.33 -9.48 27.10
N GLN A 404 46.90 -10.39 26.22
CA GLN A 404 47.58 -10.65 24.94
C GLN A 404 47.42 -9.45 24.01
N PHE A 405 46.21 -8.88 23.97
CA PHE A 405 45.91 -7.68 23.20
C PHE A 405 46.74 -6.48 23.66
N GLU A 406 46.84 -6.23 24.96
CA GLU A 406 47.67 -5.15 25.50
C GLU A 406 49.16 -5.33 25.15
N ASN A 407 49.66 -6.57 25.16
CA ASN A 407 51.04 -6.85 24.77
C ASN A 407 51.29 -6.60 23.27
N ASP A 408 50.32 -6.96 22.43
CA ASP A 408 50.33 -6.63 20.99
C ASP A 408 50.35 -5.09 20.77
N LEU A 409 49.61 -4.31 21.58
CA LEU A 409 49.59 -2.85 21.51
C LEU A 409 50.94 -2.22 21.93
N ARG A 410 51.56 -2.70 23.01
CA ARG A 410 52.90 -2.24 23.44
C ARG A 410 54.00 -2.59 22.43
N SER A 411 53.74 -3.52 21.51
CA SER A 411 54.65 -3.84 20.41
C SER A 411 54.47 -2.91 19.20
N ASP A 412 53.41 -2.08 19.15
CA ASP A 412 53.17 -1.15 18.04
C ASP A 412 54.18 0.02 18.05
N PRO A 413 54.76 0.41 16.89
CA PRO A 413 55.67 1.55 16.81
C PRO A 413 55.10 2.88 17.34
N LEU A 414 53.77 3.06 17.29
CA LEU A 414 53.09 4.24 17.85
C LEU A 414 53.20 4.30 19.36
N TRP A 415 53.27 3.16 20.05
CA TRP A 415 53.43 3.13 21.50
C TRP A 415 54.71 3.85 21.93
N ARG A 416 55.82 3.71 21.20
CA ARG A 416 57.08 4.41 21.54
C ARG A 416 56.97 5.94 21.53
N LYS A 417 55.90 6.50 20.95
CA LYS A 417 55.66 7.95 20.86
C LYS A 417 54.82 8.49 22.02
N THR A 418 54.17 7.62 22.80
CA THR A 418 53.31 8.01 23.93
C THR A 418 54.12 8.40 25.17
N ASN A 419 53.49 9.10 26.10
CA ASN A 419 54.12 9.46 27.37
C ASN A 419 54.32 8.23 28.27
N ASN A 420 53.33 7.33 28.32
CA ASN A 420 53.42 6.10 29.11
C ASN A 420 54.59 5.19 28.69
N ALA A 421 54.97 5.18 27.40
CA ALA A 421 56.13 4.42 26.92
C ALA A 421 57.43 5.08 27.34
N ARG A 422 57.52 6.41 27.24
CA ARG A 422 58.69 7.18 27.70
C ARG A 422 58.91 6.97 29.20
N GLU A 423 57.86 7.04 30.00
CA GLU A 423 57.92 6.83 31.44
C GLU A 423 58.33 5.39 31.80
N SER A 424 57.76 4.39 31.12
CA SER A 424 58.13 2.99 31.30
C SER A 424 59.59 2.72 30.93
N MET A 425 60.07 3.25 29.79
CA MET A 425 61.46 3.14 29.36
C MET A 425 62.42 3.84 30.33
N MET A 426 62.08 5.03 30.83
CA MET A 426 62.89 5.75 31.81
C MET A 426 62.94 5.03 33.16
N THR A 427 61.85 4.41 33.58
CA THR A 427 61.81 3.60 34.81
C THR A 427 62.69 2.37 34.70
N THR A 428 62.61 1.63 33.59
CA THR A 428 63.48 0.48 33.32
C THR A 428 64.95 0.91 33.19
N ALA A 429 65.22 2.01 32.49
CA ALA A 429 66.58 2.54 32.37
C ALA A 429 67.17 2.96 33.72
N ARG A 430 66.35 3.58 34.60
CA ARG A 430 66.74 3.91 35.98
C ARG A 430 66.97 2.66 36.84
N ALA A 431 66.14 1.63 36.70
CA ALA A 431 66.30 0.37 37.41
C ALA A 431 67.62 -0.31 37.00
N VAL A 432 67.88 -0.41 35.69
CA VAL A 432 69.15 -0.92 35.17
C VAL A 432 70.32 -0.04 35.65
N ALA A 433 70.26 1.28 35.52
CA ALA A 433 71.33 2.16 36.01
C ALA A 433 71.62 1.97 37.51
N LYS A 434 70.57 1.77 38.32
CA LYS A 434 70.68 1.44 39.74
C LYS A 434 71.33 0.06 39.96
N ASP A 435 70.93 -0.96 39.22
CA ASP A 435 71.49 -2.32 39.30
C ASP A 435 72.96 -2.36 38.85
N PHE A 436 73.38 -1.43 37.98
CA PHE A 436 74.76 -1.22 37.55
C PHE A 436 75.55 -0.20 38.40
N GLY A 437 75.01 0.25 39.53
CA GLY A 437 75.72 1.12 40.48
C GLY A 437 75.92 2.58 40.03
N MET A 438 75.22 3.00 38.98
CA MET A 438 75.23 4.37 38.46
C MET A 438 74.04 5.14 39.05
N SER A 439 74.07 5.49 40.34
CA SER A 439 73.05 6.37 40.93
C SER A 439 73.60 7.78 41.14
N TRP A 440 72.94 8.77 40.57
CA TRP A 440 72.93 10.16 41.03
C TRP A 440 71.53 10.49 41.54
#